data_AF-A0A7J9XX53-F1
#
_entry.id   AF-A0A7J9XX53-F1
#
_cell.length_a   1.000
_cell.length_b   1.000
_cell.length_c   1.000
_cell.angle_alpha   90.00
_cell.angle_beta   90.00
_cell.angle_gamma   90.00
#
_symmetry.space_group_name_H-M   'P 1'
#
loop_
_entity.id
_entity.type
_entity.pdbx_description
1 polymer ?
#
loop_
_entity_poly.entity_id
_entity_poly.type
_entity_poly.pdbx_seq_one_letter_code
_entity_poly.pdbx_strand_id
1 'polypeptide(L)'
;NSLRVPGTDVVLIKTTGCCQGEMDTADTVLVSLDGKVLEEAKQPSKEWRWHAGIYRVRPDVGAVVHLHPPHAVAFAVANQIPVIVHTAARGHLRRIEMADLLPAGSAELAEQITELFADGQLRVALMREHGSVAVGPDLRTAYYRTEYLEDDARVALLAAQIGATPAEEHIQLADDRAPLGPADDADVP
;
A
#
# COMPACT_ATOMS: atom_id res chain seq x y z
N ASN A 1 0.84 -4.25 -8.47
CA ASN A 1 1.94 -4.71 -7.57
C ASN A 1 3.24 -4.61 -8.31
N SER A 2 4.24 -3.98 -7.68
CA SER A 2 5.57 -3.83 -8.23
C SER A 2 6.64 -3.84 -7.14
N LEU A 3 7.87 -4.05 -7.58
CA LEU A 3 9.10 -4.08 -6.79
C LEU A 3 10.16 -3.23 -7.48
N ARG A 4 10.91 -2.42 -6.73
CA ARG A 4 12.08 -1.72 -7.23
C ARG A 4 13.25 -2.71 -7.37
N VAL A 5 13.96 -2.65 -8.48
CA VAL A 5 15.24 -3.34 -8.65
C VAL A 5 16.31 -2.57 -7.86
N PRO A 6 16.95 -3.16 -6.84
CA PRO A 6 17.85 -2.44 -5.94
C PRO A 6 18.96 -1.67 -6.68
N GLY A 7 19.17 -0.41 -6.29
CA GLY A 7 20.23 0.44 -6.86
C GLY A 7 19.96 0.94 -8.28
N THR A 8 18.73 0.81 -8.80
CA THR A 8 18.37 1.24 -10.16
C THR A 8 17.07 2.03 -10.20
N ASP A 9 16.84 2.70 -11.33
CA ASP A 9 15.56 3.32 -11.69
C ASP A 9 14.67 2.38 -12.51
N VAL A 10 14.71 1.09 -12.18
CA VAL A 10 13.90 0.05 -12.82
C VAL A 10 13.00 -0.62 -11.79
N VAL A 11 11.77 -0.92 -12.21
CA VAL A 11 10.79 -1.63 -11.41
C VAL A 11 10.30 -2.88 -12.14
N LEU A 12 10.14 -3.95 -11.40
CA LEU A 12 9.41 -5.14 -11.84
C LEU A 12 7.93 -4.93 -11.48
N ILE A 13 7.04 -4.97 -12.46
CA ILE A 13 5.60 -4.81 -12.26
C ILE A 13 4.84 -5.95 -12.92
N LYS A 14 3.69 -6.31 -12.35
CA LYS A 14 2.80 -7.29 -12.97
C LYS A 14 2.34 -6.86 -14.38
N THR A 15 2.10 -7.83 -15.24
CA THR A 15 1.46 -7.61 -16.54
C THR A 15 -0.03 -7.31 -16.37
N THR A 16 -0.66 -6.75 -17.40
CA THR A 16 -2.11 -6.49 -17.39
C THR A 16 -2.91 -7.80 -17.41
N GLY A 17 -4.03 -7.85 -16.66
CA GLY A 17 -4.99 -8.95 -16.73
C GLY A 17 -4.60 -10.23 -15.97
N CYS A 18 -3.50 -10.24 -15.22
CA CYS A 18 -3.07 -11.40 -14.47
C CYS A 18 -3.91 -11.66 -13.21
N CYS A 19 -4.14 -12.94 -12.89
CA CYS A 19 -4.70 -13.39 -11.62
C CYS A 19 -3.56 -13.48 -10.58
N GLN A 20 -3.65 -12.70 -9.51
CA GLN A 20 -2.55 -12.60 -8.52
C GLN A 20 -2.20 -13.94 -7.86
N GLY A 21 -3.19 -14.85 -7.71
CA GLY A 21 -2.98 -16.16 -7.08
C GLY A 21 -2.33 -17.20 -8.01
N GLU A 22 -2.24 -16.90 -9.31
CA GLU A 22 -1.70 -17.80 -10.35
C GLU A 22 -0.44 -17.23 -11.00
N MET A 23 0.00 -16.03 -10.58
CA MET A 23 1.15 -15.36 -11.16
C MET A 23 2.43 -16.17 -11.00
N ASP A 24 3.22 -16.19 -12.07
CA ASP A 24 4.61 -16.60 -12.03
C ASP A 24 5.55 -15.50 -12.54
N THR A 25 6.82 -15.84 -12.75
CA THR A 25 7.83 -14.89 -13.23
C THR A 25 7.54 -14.36 -14.64
N ALA A 26 6.84 -15.11 -15.49
CA ALA A 26 6.47 -14.69 -16.84
C ALA A 26 5.41 -13.57 -16.82
N ASP A 27 4.58 -13.49 -15.76
CA ASP A 27 3.57 -12.46 -15.55
C ASP A 27 4.12 -11.13 -15.00
N THR A 28 5.44 -10.95 -15.08
CA THR A 28 6.12 -9.72 -14.65
C THR A 28 6.85 -9.07 -15.80
N VAL A 29 6.99 -7.74 -15.74
CA VAL A 29 7.67 -6.94 -16.75
C VAL A 29 8.50 -5.84 -16.09
N LEU A 30 9.71 -5.63 -16.60
CA LEU A 30 10.60 -4.54 -16.21
C LEU A 30 10.22 -3.24 -16.91
N VAL A 31 10.06 -2.19 -16.12
CA VAL A 31 9.72 -0.84 -16.58
C VAL A 31 10.66 0.15 -15.90
N SER A 32 11.25 1.08 -16.64
CA SER A 32 12.00 2.19 -16.04
C SER A 32 11.06 3.17 -15.33
N LEU A 33 11.54 3.97 -14.38
CA LEU A 33 10.72 5.00 -13.74
C LEU A 33 10.17 6.07 -14.72
N ASP A 34 10.77 6.23 -15.89
CA ASP A 34 10.29 7.11 -16.97
C ASP A 34 9.23 6.45 -17.87
N GLY A 35 8.84 5.20 -17.59
CA GLY A 35 7.79 4.48 -18.32
C GLY A 35 8.23 3.68 -19.54
N LYS A 36 9.54 3.59 -19.83
CA LYS A 36 10.06 2.70 -20.85
C LYS A 36 9.93 1.23 -20.41
N VAL A 37 9.18 0.44 -21.18
CA VAL A 37 9.13 -1.01 -21.03
C VAL A 37 10.43 -1.61 -21.55
N LEU A 38 11.07 -2.47 -20.75
CA LEU A 38 12.41 -3.01 -21.03
C LEU A 38 12.39 -4.44 -21.60
N GLU A 39 11.23 -5.10 -21.60
CA GLU A 39 11.04 -6.43 -22.17
C GLU A 39 10.05 -6.38 -23.33
N GLU A 40 10.43 -6.97 -24.46
CA GLU A 40 9.59 -7.02 -25.65
C GLU A 40 8.31 -7.85 -25.41
N ALA A 41 7.24 -7.52 -26.13
CA ALA A 41 5.96 -8.22 -26.15
C ALA A 41 5.21 -8.33 -24.80
N LYS A 42 5.68 -7.71 -23.72
CA LYS A 42 4.96 -7.64 -22.44
C LYS A 42 4.29 -6.27 -22.24
N GLN A 43 3.06 -6.30 -21.75
CA GLN A 43 2.31 -5.09 -21.39
C GLN A 43 2.23 -4.95 -19.87
N PRO A 44 2.74 -3.85 -19.28
CA PRO A 44 2.61 -3.63 -17.84
C PRO A 44 1.16 -3.38 -17.44
N SER A 45 0.89 -3.47 -16.14
CA SER A 45 -0.36 -2.98 -15.56
C SER A 45 -0.71 -1.58 -16.10
N LYS A 46 -2.01 -1.34 -16.37
CA LYS A 46 -2.53 -0.01 -16.78
C LYS A 46 -2.19 1.11 -15.81
N GLU A 47 -1.87 0.73 -14.58
CA GLU A 47 -1.62 1.58 -13.43
C GLU A 47 -0.14 1.78 -13.11
N TRP A 48 0.76 1.41 -14.04
CA TRP A 48 2.20 1.54 -13.82
C TRP A 48 2.65 2.97 -13.51
N ARG A 49 1.90 4.00 -13.95
CA ARG A 49 2.28 5.42 -13.84
C ARG A 49 2.42 5.89 -12.39
N TRP A 50 1.45 5.60 -11.53
CA TRP A 50 1.59 5.97 -10.11
C TRP A 50 2.55 5.05 -9.37
N HIS A 51 2.72 3.80 -9.79
CA HIS A 51 3.78 2.95 -9.24
C HIS A 51 5.14 3.65 -9.45
N ALA A 52 5.46 4.04 -10.69
CA ALA A 52 6.68 4.76 -11.02
C ALA A 52 6.77 6.13 -10.32
N GLY A 53 5.65 6.86 -10.24
CA GLY A 53 5.56 8.13 -9.52
C GLY A 53 5.93 8.02 -8.04
N ILE A 54 5.33 7.05 -7.32
CA ILE A 54 5.64 6.77 -5.92
C ILE A 54 7.15 6.50 -5.75
N TYR A 55 7.74 5.64 -6.58
CA TYR A 55 9.17 5.36 -6.50
C TYR A 55 10.05 6.60 -6.76
N ARG A 56 9.65 7.52 -7.63
CA ARG A 56 10.40 8.76 -7.86
C ARG A 56 10.40 9.67 -6.63
N VAL A 57 9.27 9.78 -5.93
CA VAL A 57 9.12 10.68 -4.77
C VAL A 57 9.48 10.02 -3.44
N ARG A 58 9.61 8.68 -3.40
CA ARG A 58 9.91 7.89 -2.20
C ARG A 58 11.07 6.91 -2.40
N PRO A 59 12.32 7.36 -2.17
CA PRO A 59 13.51 6.49 -2.22
C PRO A 59 13.49 5.35 -1.19
N ASP A 60 12.76 5.50 -0.08
CA ASP A 60 12.60 4.49 0.97
C ASP A 60 11.63 3.36 0.60
N VAL A 61 10.87 3.53 -0.49
CA VAL A 61 9.90 2.54 -0.97
C VAL A 61 10.58 1.57 -1.94
N GLY A 62 10.58 0.30 -1.56
CA GLY A 62 11.06 -0.82 -2.37
C GLY A 62 9.94 -1.65 -2.99
N ALA A 63 8.71 -1.53 -2.51
CA ALA A 63 7.55 -2.21 -3.09
C ALA A 63 6.26 -1.39 -2.98
N VAL A 64 5.36 -1.61 -3.93
CA VAL A 64 4.03 -1.02 -3.95
C VAL A 64 3.00 -2.10 -4.31
N VAL A 65 1.98 -2.24 -3.46
CA VAL A 65 0.88 -3.19 -3.59
C VAL A 65 -0.41 -2.44 -3.85
N HIS A 66 -1.19 -2.91 -4.82
CA HIS A 66 -2.53 -2.41 -5.10
C HIS A 66 -3.50 -3.59 -5.17
N LEU A 67 -4.55 -3.50 -4.37
CA LEU A 67 -5.56 -4.52 -4.18
C LEU A 67 -6.94 -3.89 -3.94
N HIS A 68 -7.98 -4.73 -4.01
CA HIS A 68 -9.38 -4.37 -3.80
C HIS A 68 -9.96 -5.08 -2.55
N PRO A 69 -9.42 -4.85 -1.35
CA PRO A 69 -9.90 -5.51 -0.14
C PRO A 69 -11.33 -5.02 0.22
N PRO A 70 -12.31 -5.93 0.43
CA PRO A 70 -13.74 -5.56 0.47
C PRO A 70 -14.15 -4.54 1.54
N HIS A 71 -13.66 -4.66 2.78
CA HIS A 71 -14.06 -3.74 3.85
C HIS A 71 -13.43 -2.37 3.63
N ALA A 72 -12.17 -2.30 3.21
CA ALA A 72 -11.54 -1.03 2.89
C ALA A 72 -12.19 -0.35 1.66
N VAL A 73 -12.58 -1.14 0.64
CA VAL A 73 -13.34 -0.64 -0.51
C VAL A 73 -14.73 -0.14 -0.09
N ALA A 74 -15.38 -0.76 0.90
CA ALA A 74 -16.65 -0.25 1.43
C ALA A 74 -16.51 1.18 2.00
N PHE A 75 -15.42 1.46 2.72
CA PHE A 75 -15.08 2.82 3.17
C PHE A 75 -14.81 3.77 2.00
N ALA A 76 -14.06 3.32 1.00
CA ALA A 76 -13.77 4.12 -0.20
C ALA A 76 -15.06 4.46 -1.00
N VAL A 77 -16.02 3.55 -1.07
CA VAL A 77 -17.36 3.79 -1.66
C VAL A 77 -18.17 4.78 -0.81
N ALA A 78 -18.06 4.70 0.51
CA ALA A 78 -18.70 5.64 1.44
C ALA A 78 -18.03 7.02 1.49
N ASN A 79 -16.92 7.22 0.76
CA ASN A 79 -16.09 8.41 0.83
C ASN A 79 -15.66 8.73 2.28
N GLN A 80 -15.26 7.69 3.02
CA GLN A 80 -14.81 7.77 4.41
C GLN A 80 -13.47 7.05 4.56
N ILE A 81 -12.63 7.55 5.45
CA ILE A 81 -11.40 6.86 5.85
C ILE A 81 -11.73 6.04 7.11
N PRO A 82 -11.38 4.74 7.16
CA PRO A 82 -11.57 3.95 8.37
C PRO A 82 -10.75 4.56 9.51
N VAL A 83 -11.38 4.71 10.67
CA VAL A 83 -10.67 5.12 11.88
C VAL A 83 -9.81 3.94 12.32
N ILE A 84 -8.54 4.20 12.62
CA ILE A 84 -7.64 3.14 13.06
C ILE A 84 -7.99 2.70 14.49
N VAL A 85 -8.55 1.50 14.63
CA VAL A 85 -9.24 1.03 15.84
C VAL A 85 -8.42 0.10 16.72
N HIS A 86 -7.37 -0.55 16.20
CA HIS A 86 -6.57 -1.50 16.99
C HIS A 86 -5.05 -1.29 16.86
N THR A 87 -4.32 -1.78 17.86
CA THR A 87 -2.89 -1.46 18.07
C THR A 87 -1.99 -1.90 16.91
N ALA A 88 -2.24 -3.06 16.33
CA ALA A 88 -1.45 -3.56 15.20
C ALA A 88 -1.59 -2.67 13.95
N ALA A 89 -2.83 -2.28 13.59
CA ALA A 89 -3.06 -1.36 12.48
C ALA A 89 -2.46 0.02 12.72
N ARG A 90 -2.49 0.52 13.97
CA ARG A 90 -1.82 1.80 14.30
C ARG A 90 -0.33 1.75 13.94
N GLY A 91 0.38 0.67 14.30
CA GLY A 91 1.81 0.50 14.00
C GLY A 91 2.11 0.50 12.50
N HIS A 92 1.37 -0.28 11.73
CA HIS A 92 1.66 -0.52 10.32
C HIS A 92 1.09 0.53 9.35
N LEU A 93 -0.11 1.04 9.63
CA LEU A 93 -0.82 1.98 8.75
C LEU A 93 -0.37 3.41 9.01
N ARG A 94 -0.26 3.81 10.29
CA ARG A 94 0.05 5.17 10.78
C ARG A 94 -0.93 6.25 10.33
N ARG A 95 -1.08 6.42 9.01
CA ARG A 95 -1.93 7.38 8.33
C ARG A 95 -2.51 6.72 7.09
N ILE A 96 -3.79 6.96 6.87
CA ILE A 96 -4.55 6.54 5.69
C ILE A 96 -5.08 7.81 5.03
N GLU A 97 -4.92 7.93 3.72
CA GLU A 97 -5.48 9.02 2.92
C GLU A 97 -6.42 8.46 1.84
N MET A 98 -7.14 9.33 1.14
CA MET A 98 -8.05 8.93 0.07
C MET A 98 -7.84 9.81 -1.17
N ALA A 99 -7.71 9.17 -2.33
CA ALA A 99 -7.72 9.81 -3.63
C ALA A 99 -9.17 9.94 -4.16
N ASP A 100 -9.39 10.94 -4.99
CA ASP A 100 -10.68 11.21 -5.61
C ASP A 100 -11.07 10.14 -6.65
N LEU A 101 -12.34 10.17 -7.06
CA LEU A 101 -12.83 9.30 -8.13
C LEU A 101 -12.25 9.76 -9.47
N LEU A 102 -11.25 9.03 -9.95
CA LEU A 102 -10.60 9.28 -11.24
C LEU A 102 -10.51 7.97 -12.05
N PRO A 103 -10.48 8.04 -13.39
CA PRO A 103 -10.43 6.84 -14.22
C PRO A 103 -9.16 6.00 -13.97
N ALA A 104 -9.33 4.68 -13.82
CA ALA A 104 -8.21 3.77 -13.63
C ALA A 104 -7.19 3.84 -14.79
N GLY A 105 -5.91 3.97 -14.46
CA GLY A 105 -4.81 4.11 -15.42
C GLY A 105 -4.68 5.49 -16.09
N SER A 106 -5.49 6.48 -15.69
CA SER A 106 -5.37 7.85 -16.18
C SER A 106 -4.13 8.57 -15.64
N ALA A 107 -3.75 9.67 -16.28
CA ALA A 107 -2.61 10.48 -15.86
C ALA A 107 -2.94 11.25 -14.57
N GLU A 108 -4.18 11.72 -14.44
CA GLU A 108 -4.70 12.48 -13.31
C GLU A 108 -4.72 11.63 -12.04
N LEU A 109 -5.22 10.39 -12.11
CA LEU A 109 -5.14 9.46 -10.98
C LEU A 109 -3.68 9.19 -10.62
N ALA A 110 -2.81 9.09 -11.63
CA ALA A 110 -1.41 8.82 -11.37
C ALA A 110 -0.70 9.98 -10.65
N GLU A 111 -1.00 11.21 -11.04
CA GLU A 111 -0.51 12.44 -10.41
C GLU A 111 -1.01 12.56 -8.98
N GLN A 112 -2.32 12.44 -8.75
CA GLN A 112 -2.91 12.55 -7.41
C GLN A 112 -2.33 11.51 -6.43
N ILE A 113 -2.21 10.25 -6.86
CA ILE A 113 -1.61 9.21 -6.01
C ILE A 113 -0.14 9.53 -5.72
N THR A 114 0.61 10.02 -6.72
CA THR A 114 2.02 10.40 -6.51
C THR A 114 2.15 11.54 -5.51
N GLU A 115 1.28 12.55 -5.60
CA GLU A 115 1.24 13.69 -4.68
C GLU A 115 0.93 13.26 -3.24
N LEU A 116 -0.08 12.39 -3.04
CA LEU A 116 -0.41 11.86 -1.72
C LEU A 116 0.80 11.16 -1.09
N PHE A 117 1.50 10.31 -1.85
CA PHE A 117 2.65 9.56 -1.37
C PHE A 117 3.95 10.37 -1.28
N ALA A 118 3.97 11.62 -1.73
CA ALA A 118 5.08 12.55 -1.46
C ALA A 118 5.23 12.82 0.04
N ASP A 119 4.16 12.66 0.84
CA ASP A 119 4.27 12.56 2.29
C ASP A 119 5.01 11.27 2.68
N GLY A 120 6.23 11.44 3.20
CA GLY A 120 7.08 10.35 3.69
C GLY A 120 6.48 9.52 4.82
N GLN A 121 5.40 9.98 5.47
CA GLN A 121 4.67 9.24 6.51
C GLN A 121 3.52 8.40 5.96
N LEU A 122 2.99 8.72 4.77
CA LEU A 122 1.87 7.98 4.19
C LEU A 122 2.31 6.55 3.84
N ARG A 123 1.54 5.57 4.32
CA ARG A 123 1.77 4.13 4.09
C ARG A 123 0.72 3.53 3.17
N VAL A 124 -0.51 4.01 3.27
CA VAL A 124 -1.66 3.45 2.57
C VAL A 124 -2.58 4.57 2.10
N ALA A 125 -3.10 4.47 0.89
CA ALA A 125 -4.14 5.33 0.35
C ALA A 125 -5.31 4.49 -0.18
N LEU A 126 -6.52 4.94 0.07
CA LEU A 126 -7.73 4.46 -0.60
C LEU A 126 -7.94 5.25 -1.89
N MET A 127 -8.66 4.66 -2.84
CA MET A 127 -9.11 5.31 -4.06
C MET A 127 -10.62 5.18 -4.14
N ARG A 128 -11.34 6.31 -4.22
CA ARG A 128 -12.80 6.32 -4.19
C ARG A 128 -13.39 5.38 -5.26
N GLU A 129 -14.30 4.50 -4.84
CA GLU A 129 -14.97 3.49 -5.69
C GLU A 129 -14.01 2.58 -6.49
N HIS A 130 -12.76 2.43 -6.04
CA HIS A 130 -11.74 1.66 -6.75
C HIS A 130 -11.06 0.63 -5.85
N GLY A 131 -10.09 1.05 -5.04
CA GLY A 131 -9.20 0.13 -4.34
C GLY A 131 -8.29 0.78 -3.32
N SER A 132 -7.18 0.11 -3.02
CA SER A 132 -6.16 0.59 -2.09
C SER A 132 -4.77 0.54 -2.73
N VAL A 133 -3.88 1.41 -2.29
CA VAL A 133 -2.44 1.40 -2.60
C VAL A 133 -1.69 1.37 -1.27
N ALA A 134 -0.79 0.41 -1.08
CA ALA A 134 0.09 0.31 0.07
C ALA A 134 1.55 0.28 -0.39
N VAL A 135 2.42 0.97 0.33
CA VAL A 135 3.87 0.99 0.05
C VAL A 135 4.64 0.24 1.13
N GLY A 136 5.88 -0.15 0.87
CA GLY A 136 6.76 -0.81 1.84
C GLY A 136 8.23 -0.77 1.42
N PRO A 137 9.18 -0.96 2.36
CA PRO A 137 10.59 -1.20 2.00
C PRO A 137 10.76 -2.49 1.21
N ASP A 138 9.85 -3.45 1.39
CA ASP A 138 9.79 -4.71 0.65
C ASP A 138 8.33 -5.13 0.41
N LEU A 139 8.16 -6.15 -0.44
CA LEU A 139 6.84 -6.63 -0.85
C LEU A 139 6.04 -7.17 0.35
N ARG A 140 6.71 -7.85 1.29
CA ARG A 140 6.08 -8.41 2.50
C ARG A 140 5.43 -7.32 3.33
N THR A 141 6.16 -6.24 3.61
CA THR A 141 5.67 -5.11 4.41
C THR A 141 4.53 -4.39 3.71
N ALA A 142 4.61 -4.22 2.37
CA ALA A 142 3.54 -3.61 1.60
C ALA A 142 2.24 -4.46 1.65
N TYR A 143 2.34 -5.79 1.57
CA TYR A 143 1.20 -6.69 1.74
C TYR A 143 0.64 -6.67 3.17
N TYR A 144 1.47 -6.72 4.20
CA TYR A 144 1.02 -6.63 5.60
C TYR A 144 0.23 -5.34 5.84
N ARG A 145 0.66 -4.21 5.27
CA ARG A 145 -0.09 -2.96 5.34
C ARG A 145 -1.46 -3.07 4.67
N THR A 146 -1.59 -3.79 3.57
CA THR A 146 -2.91 -4.06 2.97
C THR A 146 -3.76 -4.99 3.83
N GLU A 147 -3.18 -6.03 4.44
CA GLU A 147 -3.88 -6.92 5.36
C GLU A 147 -4.41 -6.16 6.58
N TYR A 148 -3.57 -5.31 7.20
CA TYR A 148 -3.99 -4.48 8.33
C TYR A 148 -5.02 -3.43 7.94
N LEU A 149 -4.96 -2.86 6.73
CA LEU A 149 -6.01 -1.95 6.26
C LEU A 149 -7.36 -2.67 6.19
N GLU A 150 -7.39 -3.89 5.66
CA GLU A 150 -8.62 -4.68 5.55
C GLU A 150 -9.15 -5.14 6.92
N ASP A 151 -8.27 -5.61 7.78
CA ASP A 151 -8.60 -6.02 9.16
C ASP A 151 -9.16 -4.83 9.95
N ASP A 152 -8.46 -3.69 9.94
CA ASP A 152 -8.87 -2.47 10.65
C ASP A 152 -10.20 -1.93 10.14
N ALA A 153 -10.40 -1.88 8.82
CA ALA A 153 -11.68 -1.50 8.22
C ALA A 153 -12.81 -2.43 8.67
N ARG A 154 -12.57 -3.74 8.72
CA ARG A 154 -13.57 -4.70 9.21
C ARG A 154 -13.89 -4.47 10.68
N VAL A 155 -12.88 -4.30 11.53
CA VAL A 155 -13.10 -4.06 12.95
C VAL A 155 -13.80 -2.72 13.18
N ALA A 156 -13.47 -1.67 12.41
CA ALA A 156 -14.12 -0.36 12.50
C ALA A 156 -15.63 -0.46 12.21
N LEU A 157 -16.02 -1.22 11.18
CA LEU A 157 -17.43 -1.47 10.85
C LEU A 157 -18.14 -2.24 11.97
N LEU A 158 -17.50 -3.28 12.52
CA LEU A 158 -18.06 -4.07 13.62
C LEU A 158 -18.19 -3.24 14.92
N ALA A 159 -17.19 -2.41 15.23
CA ALA A 159 -17.22 -1.52 16.39
C ALA A 159 -18.36 -0.50 16.27
N ALA A 160 -18.56 0.07 15.08
CA ALA A 160 -19.69 0.96 14.81
C ALA A 160 -21.05 0.26 15.00
N GLN A 161 -21.18 -1.01 14.59
CA GLN A 161 -22.39 -1.81 14.81
C GLN A 161 -22.67 -2.11 16.29
N ILE A 162 -21.61 -2.25 17.11
CA ILE A 162 -21.72 -2.42 18.57
C ILE A 162 -22.05 -1.09 19.27
N GLY A 163 -21.84 0.05 18.59
CA GLY A 163 -21.96 1.38 19.19
C GLY A 163 -20.71 1.80 19.98
N ALA A 164 -19.56 1.23 19.67
CA ALA A 164 -18.28 1.58 20.29
C ALA A 164 -17.55 2.66 19.48
N THR A 165 -17.02 3.67 20.15
CA THR A 165 -16.08 4.63 19.58
C THR A 165 -14.66 4.29 20.02
N PRO A 166 -13.65 4.32 19.12
CA PRO A 166 -12.26 4.14 19.51
C PRO A 166 -11.85 5.15 20.57
N ALA A 167 -10.98 4.76 21.51
CA ALA A 167 -10.40 5.70 22.46
C ALA A 167 -9.52 6.74 21.72
N GLU A 168 -9.67 8.01 22.08
CA GLU A 168 -8.84 9.13 21.59
C GLU A 168 -7.40 9.11 22.13
N GLU A 169 -7.01 8.04 22.83
CA GLU A 169 -5.70 7.92 23.45
C GLU A 169 -4.59 7.79 22.39
N HIS A 170 -3.63 8.72 22.47
CA HIS A 170 -2.40 8.66 21.71
C HIS A 170 -1.44 7.67 22.38
N ILE A 171 -1.23 6.52 21.72
CA ILE A 171 -0.20 5.56 22.10
C ILE A 171 1.03 5.75 21.22
N GLN A 172 2.22 5.68 21.81
CA GLN A 172 3.45 5.69 21.04
C GLN A 172 3.56 4.38 20.27
N LEU A 173 3.66 4.48 18.95
CA LEU A 173 3.74 3.33 18.05
C LEU A 173 5.17 2.87 17.92
N ALA A 174 5.38 1.55 17.94
CA ALA A 174 6.67 0.97 17.61
C ALA A 174 7.09 1.38 16.19
N ASP A 175 8.39 1.61 15.99
CA ASP A 175 8.94 1.76 14.64
C ASP A 175 8.77 0.44 13.88
N ASP A 176 8.44 0.50 12.59
CA ASP A 176 8.41 -0.70 11.73
C ASP A 176 9.79 -1.39 11.68
N ARG A 177 10.85 -0.66 12.05
CA ARG A 177 12.23 -1.15 12.19
C ARG A 177 12.60 -1.58 13.61
N ALA A 178 11.71 -1.40 14.59
CA ALA A 178 11.98 -1.81 15.95
C ALA A 178 11.97 -3.35 16.03
N PRO A 179 12.91 -3.96 16.77
CA PRO A 179 12.83 -5.39 17.06
C PRO A 179 11.49 -5.72 17.73
N LEU A 180 10.91 -6.88 17.38
CA LEU A 180 9.68 -7.37 17.99
C LEU A 180 9.97 -7.74 19.45
N GLY A 181 9.73 -6.81 20.37
CA GLY A 181 9.97 -7.01 21.81
C GLY A 181 11.36 -6.56 22.27
N PRO A 182 11.61 -6.52 23.59
CA PRO A 182 12.96 -6.32 24.10
C PRO A 182 13.86 -7.39 23.45
N ALA A 183 15.06 -7.00 23.03
CA ALA A 183 16.07 -7.99 22.72
C ALA A 183 16.15 -8.91 23.95
N ASP A 184 15.82 -10.19 23.78
CA ASP A 184 16.12 -11.16 24.82
C ASP A 184 17.60 -10.96 25.14
N ASP A 185 17.87 -10.53 26.38
CA ASP A 185 19.19 -10.61 26.95
C ASP A 185 19.55 -12.10 26.94
N ALA A 186 20.10 -12.55 25.82
CA ALA A 186 20.82 -13.80 25.70
C ALA A 186 22.16 -13.64 26.42
N ASP A 187 22.04 -13.46 27.74
CA ASP A 187 23.07 -13.70 28.74
C ASP A 187 22.32 -14.12 30.02
N VAL A 188 21.85 -15.37 29.99
CA VAL A 188 21.51 -16.14 31.18
C VAL A 188 22.45 -17.36 31.16
N PRO A 189 23.20 -17.60 32.25
CA PRO A 189 24.58 -18.10 32.24
C PRO A 189 24.80 -19.52 31.74
#